data_AF-A0A936JUB0-F1
#
_entry.id   AF-A0A936JUB0-F1
#
_cell.length_a   1.000
_cell.length_b   1.000
_cell.length_c   1.000
_cell.angle_alpha   90.00
_cell.angle_beta   90.00
_cell.angle_gamma   90.00
#
_symmetry.space_group_name_H-M   'P 1'
#
loop_
_entity.id
_entity.type
_entity.pdbx_description
1 polymer ?
#
loop_
_entity_poly.entity_id
_entity_poly.type
_entity_poly.pdbx_seq_one_letter_code
_entity_poly.pdbx_strand_id
1 'polypeptide(L)'
;MPLIDYLRPDYPTQTVDSGGIRRTYAMRGPTATLAPLVPGIGAAFEGNLVEATSSNKIGTSAFSDVIVSTMQSFATATAEVTDDQYPFFEIDQVQIEKNLRQHPVFAGFQAGDWAAVTAWEAELEATAKSNFQFYFRTNEGQPTGSLLTLAGTETTGAKAFARLRLRGVESFLDFAPVVRRTTRYRGSAAPSSADAGQKSSAPPYAPAGYEWLKTTDRVSNREPGQPTGRAKKNGPAPGRSSWTRTKSSPHEPPQRRHPGPIDQRQGLERPPPLRPLS
;
A
#
# COMPACT_ATOMS: atom_id res chain seq x y z
N MET A 1 -31.60 46.22 38.07
CA MET A 1 -31.42 46.57 36.64
C MET A 1 -30.27 45.76 36.11
N PRO A 2 -30.43 45.03 35.00
CA PRO A 2 -29.33 44.33 34.36
C PRO A 2 -28.26 45.31 33.85
N LEU A 3 -27.00 44.86 33.79
CA LEU A 3 -25.87 45.67 33.33
C LEU A 3 -26.08 46.21 31.90
N ILE A 4 -26.79 45.44 31.05
CA ILE A 4 -27.06 45.75 29.65
C ILE A 4 -27.89 47.03 29.45
N ASP A 5 -28.65 47.47 30.46
CA ASP A 5 -29.45 48.71 30.37
C ASP A 5 -28.56 49.97 30.29
N TYR A 6 -27.28 49.85 30.65
CA TYR A 6 -26.30 50.94 30.63
C TYR A 6 -25.43 50.95 29.37
N LEU A 7 -25.80 50.15 28.35
CA LEU A 7 -25.04 50.01 27.12
C LEU A 7 -24.89 51.35 26.40
N ARG A 8 -23.65 51.68 26.04
CA ARG A 8 -23.36 52.88 25.25
C ARG A 8 -23.87 52.70 23.82
N PRO A 9 -24.25 53.81 23.15
CA PRO A 9 -24.40 53.81 21.70
C PRO A 9 -23.15 53.21 21.04
N ASP A 10 -23.35 52.52 19.92
CA ASP A 10 -22.31 51.83 19.13
C ASP A 10 -21.75 50.53 19.73
N TYR A 11 -22.29 50.06 20.85
CA TYR A 11 -21.99 48.76 21.44
C TYR A 11 -23.21 47.83 21.42
N PRO A 12 -23.04 46.49 21.36
CA PRO A 12 -21.77 45.79 21.29
C PRO A 12 -21.05 45.91 19.94
N THR A 13 -19.72 45.91 19.98
CA THR A 13 -18.88 45.74 18.78
C THR A 13 -18.49 44.28 18.63
N GLN A 14 -18.40 43.78 17.40
CA GLN A 14 -18.07 42.39 17.10
C GLN A 14 -16.82 42.29 16.21
N THR A 15 -15.89 41.43 16.60
CA THR A 15 -14.72 41.04 15.81
C THR A 15 -14.74 39.53 15.61
N VAL A 16 -14.48 39.07 14.38
CA VAL A 16 -14.41 37.65 14.05
C VAL A 16 -12.98 37.32 13.67
N ASP A 17 -12.39 36.34 14.35
CA ASP A 17 -11.05 35.82 14.07
C ASP A 17 -11.06 34.29 13.99
N SER A 18 -9.89 33.67 13.82
CA SER A 18 -9.78 32.21 13.74
C SER A 18 -10.06 31.49 15.07
N GLY A 19 -10.09 32.20 16.21
CA GLY A 19 -10.40 31.66 17.53
C GLY A 19 -11.90 31.71 17.86
N GLY A 20 -12.66 32.60 17.23
CA GLY A 20 -14.09 32.69 17.43
C GLY A 20 -14.69 34.05 17.09
N ILE A 21 -15.86 34.31 17.67
CA ILE A 21 -16.54 35.61 17.62
C ILE A 21 -16.30 36.30 18.96
N ARG A 22 -15.55 37.40 18.95
CA ARG A 22 -15.36 38.26 20.11
C ARG A 22 -16.38 39.39 20.08
N ARG A 23 -17.15 39.55 21.15
CA ARG A 23 -18.06 40.69 21.35
C ARG A 23 -17.55 41.55 22.49
N THR A 24 -17.51 42.85 22.30
CA THR A 24 -17.15 43.81 23.34
C THR A 24 -18.38 44.67 23.64
N TYR A 25 -18.72 44.79 24.91
CA TYR A 25 -19.81 45.62 25.43
C TYR A 25 -19.17 46.75 26.25
N ALA A 26 -19.55 48.00 25.99
CA ALA A 26 -19.16 49.12 26.83
C ALA A 26 -20.40 49.76 27.45
N MET A 27 -20.41 49.85 28.78
CA MET A 27 -21.52 50.34 29.57
C MET A 27 -21.08 51.53 30.41
N ARG A 28 -21.96 52.51 30.59
CA ARG A 28 -21.70 53.72 31.38
C ARG A 28 -22.86 54.02 32.31
N GLY A 29 -22.56 54.20 33.59
CA GLY A 29 -23.57 54.40 34.62
C GLY A 29 -22.96 54.73 35.98
N PRO A 30 -23.80 54.93 37.01
CA PRO A 30 -23.33 55.23 38.36
C PRO A 30 -22.45 54.09 38.91
N THR A 31 -21.29 54.44 39.46
CA THR A 31 -20.29 53.46 39.91
C THR A 31 -20.82 52.51 40.97
N ALA A 32 -21.61 53.02 41.93
CA ALA A 32 -22.23 52.19 42.96
C ALA A 32 -23.22 51.18 42.40
N THR A 33 -23.81 51.47 41.23
CA THR A 33 -24.77 50.58 40.55
C THR A 33 -24.07 49.59 39.64
N LEU A 34 -23.02 49.99 38.93
CA LEU A 34 -22.30 49.11 37.99
C LEU A 34 -21.36 48.12 38.69
N ALA A 35 -20.69 48.53 39.78
CA ALA A 35 -19.71 47.71 40.48
C ALA A 35 -20.19 46.28 40.84
N PRO A 36 -21.40 46.07 41.42
CA PRO A 36 -21.88 44.72 41.74
C PRO A 36 -22.36 43.92 40.52
N LEU A 37 -22.50 44.56 39.35
CA LEU A 37 -23.04 43.96 38.13
C LEU A 37 -21.94 43.53 37.14
N VAL A 38 -20.67 43.86 37.40
CA VAL A 38 -19.55 43.48 36.54
C VAL A 38 -19.36 41.96 36.60
N PRO A 39 -19.51 41.23 35.49
CA PRO A 39 -19.32 39.79 35.49
C PRO A 39 -17.83 39.44 35.70
N GLY A 40 -17.58 38.32 36.36
CA GLY A 40 -16.24 37.76 36.47
C GLY A 40 -15.78 37.12 35.15
N ILE A 41 -14.46 37.02 34.96
CA ILE A 41 -13.90 36.22 33.85
C ILE A 41 -14.37 34.77 34.00
N GLY A 42 -14.82 34.16 32.91
CA GLY A 42 -15.41 32.82 32.87
C GLY A 42 -16.90 32.77 33.23
N ALA A 43 -17.51 33.88 33.68
CA ALA A 43 -18.96 33.94 33.86
C ALA A 43 -19.69 34.02 32.51
N ALA A 44 -20.95 33.59 32.48
CA ALA A 44 -21.81 33.77 31.32
C ALA A 44 -22.35 35.21 31.28
N PHE A 45 -22.24 35.85 30.11
CA PHE A 45 -22.79 37.17 29.83
C PHE A 45 -23.36 37.16 28.41
N GLU A 46 -24.66 37.45 28.26
CA GLU A 46 -25.38 37.39 26.97
C GLU A 46 -25.10 36.08 26.20
N GLY A 47 -25.13 34.95 26.91
CA GLY A 47 -24.93 33.61 26.35
C GLY A 47 -23.49 33.23 25.98
N ASN A 48 -22.50 34.10 26.24
CA ASN A 48 -21.09 33.85 25.93
C ASN A 48 -20.22 33.92 27.19
N LEU A 49 -19.08 33.24 27.19
CA LEU A 49 -18.14 33.31 28.31
C LEU A 49 -17.35 34.62 28.27
N VAL A 50 -17.26 35.27 29.42
CA VAL A 50 -16.48 36.49 29.61
C VAL A 50 -15.00 36.15 29.60
N GLU A 51 -14.24 36.77 28.70
CA GLU A 51 -12.80 36.61 28.57
C GLU A 51 -12.04 37.70 29.33
N ALA A 52 -12.57 38.92 29.32
CA ALA A 52 -11.98 40.06 30.02
C ALA A 52 -13.06 41.04 30.48
N THR A 53 -12.84 41.64 31.65
CA THR A 53 -13.60 42.78 32.13
C THR A 53 -12.67 43.90 32.59
N SER A 54 -13.09 45.14 32.38
CA SER A 54 -12.46 46.31 32.99
C SER A 54 -13.52 47.29 33.47
N SER A 55 -13.26 47.96 34.60
CA SER A 55 -14.15 48.95 35.18
C SER A 55 -13.31 50.16 35.59
N ASN A 56 -13.53 51.29 34.92
CA ASN A 56 -12.77 52.51 35.11
C ASN A 56 -13.70 53.65 35.53
N LYS A 57 -13.41 54.28 36.67
CA LYS A 57 -14.15 55.47 37.12
C LYS A 57 -13.81 56.66 36.22
N ILE A 58 -14.82 57.46 35.87
CA ILE A 58 -14.64 58.63 35.00
C ILE A 58 -14.22 59.82 35.86
N GLY A 59 -12.91 60.07 35.94
CA GLY A 59 -12.34 61.15 36.75
C GLY A 59 -12.78 61.06 38.21
N THR A 60 -13.26 62.18 38.76
CA THR A 60 -13.82 62.25 40.12
C THR A 60 -15.34 62.00 40.18
N SER A 61 -16.00 61.78 39.04
CA SER A 61 -17.46 61.67 38.96
C SER A 61 -18.00 60.40 39.64
N ALA A 62 -19.29 60.37 39.95
CA ALA A 62 -19.95 59.17 40.46
C ALA A 62 -20.24 58.10 39.37
N PHE A 63 -19.63 58.21 38.19
CA PHE A 63 -19.86 57.34 37.04
C PHE A 63 -18.61 56.52 36.68
N SER A 64 -18.83 55.33 36.14
CA SER A 64 -17.77 54.46 35.61
C SER A 64 -18.11 53.94 34.23
N ASP A 65 -17.08 53.67 33.44
CA ASP A 65 -17.14 52.87 32.22
C ASP A 65 -16.80 51.42 32.57
N VAL A 66 -17.66 50.49 32.19
CA VAL A 66 -17.44 49.05 32.29
C VAL A 66 -17.33 48.47 30.90
N ILE A 67 -16.24 47.77 30.61
CA ILE A 67 -16.04 47.04 29.36
C ILE A 67 -16.06 45.55 29.66
N VAL A 68 -16.92 44.81 28.97
CA VAL A 68 -17.01 43.34 29.04
C VAL A 68 -16.70 42.79 27.66
N SER A 69 -15.70 41.93 27.55
CA SER A 69 -15.37 41.20 26.33
C SER A 69 -15.73 39.73 26.50
N THR A 70 -16.56 39.21 25.60
CA THR A 70 -16.96 37.80 25.57
C THR A 70 -16.41 37.11 24.33
N MET A 71 -16.09 35.82 24.44
CA MET A 71 -15.66 35.00 23.31
C MET A 71 -16.64 33.84 23.11
N GLN A 72 -17.18 33.75 21.90
CA GLN A 72 -17.86 32.57 21.40
C GLN A 72 -16.85 31.79 20.57
N SER A 73 -16.26 30.74 21.14
CA SER A 73 -15.37 29.88 20.36
C SER A 73 -16.15 29.23 19.23
N PHE A 74 -15.55 29.16 18.04
CA PHE A 74 -16.03 28.19 17.08
C PHE A 74 -15.77 26.81 17.69
N ALA A 75 -16.80 25.96 17.73
CA ALA A 75 -16.55 24.55 17.85
C ALA A 75 -15.68 24.21 16.65
N THR A 76 -14.38 23.98 16.87
CA THR A 76 -13.55 23.35 15.86
C THR A 76 -14.29 22.08 15.55
N ALA A 77 -14.94 22.01 14.40
CA ALA A 77 -15.35 20.74 13.87
C ALA A 77 -14.03 19.98 13.75
N THR A 78 -13.73 19.15 14.74
CA THR A 78 -13.03 17.91 14.46
C THR A 78 -13.91 17.30 13.38
N ALA A 79 -13.54 17.57 12.12
CA ALA A 79 -13.89 16.68 11.06
C ALA A 79 -13.28 15.36 11.53
N GLU A 80 -14.06 14.57 12.28
CA GLU A 80 -14.08 13.16 11.98
C GLU A 80 -14.32 13.15 10.48
N VAL A 81 -13.23 12.89 9.77
CA VAL A 81 -13.29 12.51 8.38
C VAL A 81 -14.10 11.21 8.41
N THR A 82 -15.43 11.34 8.38
CA THR A 82 -16.37 10.29 8.02
C THR A 82 -16.24 10.09 6.52
N ASP A 83 -15.01 9.81 6.06
CA ASP A 83 -14.79 9.21 4.76
C ASP A 83 -15.20 7.75 4.92
N ASP A 84 -16.53 7.54 5.01
CA ASP A 84 -17.22 6.26 4.97
C ASP A 84 -17.09 5.58 3.59
N GLN A 85 -16.11 5.97 2.78
CA GLN A 85 -15.69 5.25 1.56
C GLN A 85 -14.90 3.96 1.86
N TYR A 86 -15.14 3.33 3.02
CA TYR A 86 -14.41 2.15 3.45
C TYR A 86 -15.33 1.02 3.95
N PRO A 87 -15.15 -0.20 3.42
CA PRO A 87 -14.00 -0.68 2.65
C PRO A 87 -14.02 -0.31 1.16
N PHE A 88 -12.85 0.00 0.60
CA PHE A 88 -12.62 -0.03 -0.85
C PHE A 88 -11.90 -1.34 -1.21
N PHE A 89 -12.22 -1.83 -2.41
CA PHE A 89 -11.66 -3.07 -2.95
C PHE A 89 -10.59 -2.72 -3.98
N GLU A 90 -9.43 -3.32 -3.84
CA GLU A 90 -8.32 -3.23 -4.78
C GLU A 90 -8.14 -4.58 -5.47
N ILE A 91 -7.83 -4.56 -6.76
CA ILE A 91 -7.40 -5.78 -7.48
C ILE A 91 -5.88 -5.79 -7.39
N ASP A 92 -5.34 -6.73 -6.61
CA ASP A 92 -3.91 -7.00 -6.55
C ASP A 92 -3.58 -8.19 -7.45
N GLN A 93 -2.36 -8.24 -7.97
CA GLN A 93 -1.86 -9.36 -8.75
C GLN A 93 -0.94 -10.19 -7.87
N VAL A 94 -1.42 -11.35 -7.42
CA VAL A 94 -0.61 -12.26 -6.60
C VAL A 94 -0.01 -13.35 -7.47
N GLN A 95 1.22 -13.71 -7.13
CA GLN A 95 1.93 -14.78 -7.78
C GLN A 95 1.36 -16.12 -7.31
N ILE A 96 0.92 -16.95 -8.26
CA ILE A 96 0.45 -18.31 -8.04
C ILE A 96 1.32 -19.29 -8.80
N GLU A 97 1.43 -20.50 -8.29
CA GLU A 97 2.12 -21.59 -8.95
C GLU A 97 1.11 -22.42 -9.76
N LYS A 98 1.40 -22.65 -11.04
CA LYS A 98 0.57 -23.46 -11.95
C LYS A 98 1.37 -24.60 -12.53
N ASN A 99 0.69 -25.71 -12.81
CA ASN A 99 1.30 -26.88 -13.41
C ASN A 99 1.90 -26.55 -14.78
N LEU A 100 3.09 -27.05 -15.09
CA LEU A 100 3.77 -26.78 -16.36
C LEU A 100 2.92 -27.13 -17.60
N ARG A 101 2.02 -28.13 -17.50
CA ARG A 101 1.08 -28.49 -18.58
C ARG A 101 0.14 -27.34 -18.97
N GLN A 102 -0.10 -26.39 -18.07
CA GLN A 102 -0.94 -25.21 -18.30
C GLN A 102 -0.15 -24.01 -18.84
N HIS A 103 1.15 -24.14 -19.09
CA HIS A 103 1.96 -23.02 -19.54
C HIS A 103 1.53 -22.59 -20.96
N PRO A 104 1.34 -21.28 -21.23
CA PRO A 104 0.80 -20.79 -22.50
C PRO A 104 1.57 -21.24 -23.74
N VAL A 105 2.89 -21.43 -23.63
CA VAL A 105 3.74 -21.93 -24.72
C VAL A 105 3.33 -23.33 -25.23
N PHE A 106 2.62 -24.11 -24.41
CA PHE A 106 2.14 -25.46 -24.74
C PHE A 106 0.62 -25.50 -24.98
N ALA A 107 -0.06 -24.35 -25.00
CA ALA A 107 -1.52 -24.28 -25.19
C ALA A 107 -1.99 -24.87 -26.54
N GLY A 108 -1.10 -24.95 -27.54
CA GLY A 108 -1.39 -25.52 -28.85
C GLY A 108 -1.25 -27.06 -28.94
N PHE A 109 -0.80 -27.73 -27.88
CA PHE A 109 -0.64 -29.18 -27.88
C PHE A 109 -1.97 -29.88 -28.09
N GLN A 110 -1.99 -30.82 -29.03
CA GLN A 110 -3.13 -31.69 -29.28
C GLN A 110 -3.11 -32.87 -28.32
N ALA A 111 -4.21 -33.63 -28.25
CA ALA A 111 -4.29 -34.84 -27.42
C ALA A 111 -3.16 -35.84 -27.71
N GLY A 112 -2.74 -35.95 -28.98
CA GLY A 112 -1.61 -36.81 -29.39
C GLY A 112 -0.27 -36.37 -28.81
N ASP A 113 -0.02 -35.06 -28.73
CA ASP A 113 1.22 -34.53 -28.13
C ASP A 113 1.27 -34.86 -26.63
N TRP A 114 0.15 -34.69 -25.92
CA TRP A 114 0.07 -35.04 -24.51
C TRP A 114 0.18 -36.54 -24.25
N ALA A 115 -0.34 -37.39 -25.15
CA ALA A 115 -0.17 -38.83 -25.08
C ALA A 115 1.31 -39.23 -25.25
N ALA A 116 2.00 -38.62 -26.23
CA ALA A 116 3.43 -38.83 -26.46
C ALA A 116 4.28 -38.34 -25.27
N VAL A 117 3.99 -37.16 -24.72
CA VAL A 117 4.66 -36.64 -23.51
C VAL A 117 4.43 -37.57 -22.33
N THR A 118 3.21 -38.07 -22.13
CA THR A 118 2.90 -38.99 -21.03
C THR A 118 3.64 -40.33 -21.20
N ALA A 119 3.71 -40.87 -22.41
CA ALA A 119 4.48 -42.08 -22.70
C ALA A 119 5.99 -41.87 -22.46
N TRP A 120 6.54 -40.72 -22.86
CA TRP A 120 7.93 -40.35 -22.58
C TRP A 120 8.20 -40.12 -21.09
N GLU A 121 7.28 -39.49 -20.35
CA GLU A 121 7.39 -39.32 -18.88
C GLU A 121 7.46 -40.69 -18.20
N ALA A 122 6.74 -41.69 -18.72
CA ALA A 122 6.71 -43.07 -18.26
C ALA A 122 7.84 -43.97 -18.82
N GLU A 123 8.72 -43.44 -19.68
CA GLU A 123 9.81 -44.24 -20.26
C GLU A 123 10.78 -44.70 -19.16
N LEU A 124 11.08 -46.01 -19.21
CA LEU A 124 11.91 -46.73 -18.25
C LEU A 124 13.38 -46.75 -18.69
N GLU A 125 13.62 -46.71 -20.00
CA GLU A 125 14.96 -46.71 -20.55
C GLU A 125 15.59 -45.30 -20.48
N ALA A 126 16.58 -45.13 -19.60
CA ALA A 126 17.23 -43.83 -19.37
C ALA A 126 17.83 -43.23 -20.66
N THR A 127 18.42 -44.06 -21.52
CA THR A 127 19.01 -43.63 -22.80
C THR A 127 17.95 -43.15 -23.80
N ALA A 128 16.80 -43.83 -23.89
CA ALA A 128 15.70 -43.37 -24.73
C ALA A 128 15.14 -42.05 -24.19
N LYS A 129 14.92 -41.98 -22.87
CA LYS A 129 14.37 -40.80 -22.20
C LYS A 129 15.25 -39.56 -22.38
N SER A 130 16.57 -39.68 -22.23
CA SER A 130 17.52 -38.56 -22.43
C SER A 130 17.58 -38.08 -23.88
N ASN A 131 17.30 -38.95 -24.84
CA ASN A 131 17.21 -38.62 -26.27
C ASN A 131 15.82 -38.14 -26.72
N PHE A 132 14.88 -37.91 -25.78
CA PHE A 132 13.49 -37.56 -26.07
C PHE A 132 12.73 -38.63 -26.87
N GLN A 133 13.12 -39.88 -26.67
CA GLN A 133 12.52 -41.05 -27.32
C GLN A 133 11.67 -41.84 -26.33
N PHE A 134 10.68 -42.56 -26.83
CA PHE A 134 9.74 -43.34 -26.02
C PHE A 134 9.11 -44.48 -26.80
N TYR A 135 8.67 -45.51 -26.07
CA TYR A 135 7.72 -46.50 -26.56
C TYR A 135 6.32 -46.22 -26.01
N PHE A 136 5.29 -46.50 -26.80
CA PHE A 136 3.99 -46.80 -26.21
C PHE A 136 4.06 -48.16 -25.53
N ARG A 137 3.41 -48.35 -24.38
CA ARG A 137 3.47 -49.61 -23.63
C ARG A 137 2.06 -50.17 -23.40
N THR A 138 1.95 -51.50 -23.34
CA THR A 138 0.72 -52.17 -22.89
C THR A 138 0.51 -51.95 -21.41
N ASN A 139 -0.65 -52.36 -20.88
CA ASN A 139 -0.94 -52.30 -19.45
C ASN A 139 0.04 -53.15 -18.62
N GLU A 140 0.65 -54.17 -19.22
CA GLU A 140 1.69 -55.03 -18.63
C GLU A 140 3.10 -54.43 -18.77
N GLY A 141 3.23 -53.20 -19.28
CA GLY A 141 4.49 -52.47 -19.42
C GLY A 141 5.35 -52.89 -20.62
N GLN A 142 4.85 -53.75 -21.51
CA GLN A 142 5.60 -54.20 -22.69
C GLN A 142 5.56 -53.14 -23.80
N PRO A 143 6.68 -52.85 -24.48
CA PRO A 143 6.70 -51.89 -25.57
C PRO A 143 5.83 -52.36 -26.74
N THR A 144 5.09 -51.42 -27.31
CA THR A 144 4.21 -51.61 -28.48
C THR A 144 4.79 -50.80 -29.64
N GLY A 145 5.07 -51.49 -30.74
CA GLY A 145 5.59 -50.86 -31.96
C GLY A 145 7.06 -50.46 -31.87
N SER A 146 7.41 -49.40 -32.58
CA SER A 146 8.79 -48.90 -32.72
C SER A 146 9.07 -47.75 -31.77
N LEU A 147 10.36 -47.48 -31.55
CA LEU A 147 10.82 -46.34 -30.76
C LEU A 147 10.43 -45.04 -31.48
N LEU A 148 9.67 -44.19 -30.80
CA LEU A 148 9.23 -42.90 -31.32
C LEU A 148 10.04 -41.77 -30.69
N THR A 149 10.02 -40.60 -31.31
CA THR A 149 10.68 -39.39 -30.81
C THR A 149 9.65 -38.29 -30.62
N LEU A 150 9.71 -37.55 -29.51
CA LEU A 150 8.85 -36.39 -29.28
C LEU A 150 8.97 -35.38 -30.43
N ALA A 151 7.87 -34.80 -30.86
CA ALA A 151 7.86 -33.78 -31.90
C ALA A 151 8.45 -32.44 -31.41
N GLY A 152 8.93 -31.63 -32.37
CA GLY A 152 9.47 -30.28 -32.11
C GLY A 152 10.96 -30.24 -31.84
N THR A 153 11.41 -29.17 -31.18
CA THR A 153 12.81 -28.88 -30.86
C THR A 153 12.99 -28.75 -29.34
N GLU A 154 14.22 -28.64 -28.86
CA GLU A 154 14.46 -28.36 -27.44
C GLU A 154 13.92 -27.00 -26.95
N THR A 155 13.50 -26.12 -27.86
CA THR A 155 12.95 -24.80 -27.56
C THR A 155 11.47 -24.66 -27.92
N THR A 156 10.89 -25.58 -28.70
CA THR A 156 9.48 -25.56 -29.12
C THR A 156 8.85 -26.96 -29.14
N GLY A 157 7.54 -27.08 -28.94
CA GLY A 157 6.86 -28.38 -29.03
C GLY A 157 7.15 -29.33 -27.85
N ALA A 158 6.88 -30.62 -28.04
CA ALA A 158 6.93 -31.63 -26.97
C ALA A 158 8.35 -31.83 -26.39
N LYS A 159 9.40 -31.73 -27.22
CA LYS A 159 10.79 -31.76 -26.74
C LYS A 159 11.13 -30.63 -25.77
N ALA A 160 10.57 -29.44 -25.95
CA ALA A 160 10.78 -28.32 -25.03
C ALA A 160 10.13 -28.57 -23.65
N PHE A 161 8.92 -29.14 -23.63
CA PHE A 161 8.27 -29.57 -22.40
C PHE A 161 9.11 -30.61 -21.66
N ALA A 162 9.54 -31.65 -22.38
CA ALA A 162 10.37 -32.72 -21.85
C ALA A 162 11.71 -32.20 -21.29
N ARG A 163 12.34 -31.22 -21.97
CA ARG A 163 13.58 -30.59 -21.49
C ARG A 163 13.38 -29.86 -20.16
N LEU A 164 12.25 -29.17 -19.97
CA LEU A 164 11.93 -28.52 -18.70
C LEU A 164 11.73 -29.56 -17.59
N ARG A 165 11.03 -30.66 -17.89
CA ARG A 165 10.86 -31.78 -16.94
C ARG A 165 12.18 -32.44 -16.54
N LEU A 166 13.09 -32.66 -17.50
CA LEU A 166 14.44 -33.19 -17.19
C LEU A 166 15.27 -32.26 -16.29
N ARG A 167 14.96 -30.95 -16.27
CA ARG A 167 15.57 -29.98 -15.35
C ARG A 167 14.87 -29.92 -13.98
N GLY A 168 13.87 -30.76 -13.75
CA GLY A 168 13.07 -30.75 -12.52
C GLY A 168 12.06 -29.60 -12.45
N VAL A 169 11.74 -28.95 -13.58
CA VAL A 169 10.69 -27.92 -13.62
C VAL A 169 9.33 -28.61 -13.75
N GLU A 170 8.51 -28.52 -12.70
CA GLU A 170 7.17 -29.13 -12.66
C GLU A 170 6.04 -28.10 -12.78
N SER A 171 6.37 -26.84 -12.52
CA SER A 171 5.45 -25.73 -12.42
C SER A 171 6.05 -24.43 -12.96
N PHE A 172 5.21 -23.42 -13.10
CA PHE A 172 5.62 -22.06 -13.42
C PHE A 172 4.82 -21.06 -12.59
N LEU A 173 5.38 -19.85 -12.48
CA LEU A 173 4.76 -18.75 -11.75
C LEU A 173 3.87 -17.96 -12.72
N ASP A 174 2.62 -17.77 -12.33
CA ASP A 174 1.62 -16.96 -13.02
C ASP A 174 1.10 -15.88 -12.07
N PHE A 175 0.46 -14.84 -12.59
CA PHE A 175 -0.16 -13.81 -11.77
C PHE A 175 -1.68 -13.92 -11.87
N ALA A 176 -2.33 -14.05 -10.72
CA ALA A 176 -3.77 -14.10 -10.61
C ALA A 176 -4.31 -12.85 -9.90
N PRO A 177 -5.41 -12.27 -10.39
CA PRO A 177 -6.05 -11.15 -9.71
C PRO A 177 -6.71 -11.65 -8.42
N VAL A 178 -6.40 -10.99 -7.31
CA VAL A 178 -7.08 -11.18 -6.03
C VAL A 178 -7.72 -9.87 -5.60
N VAL A 179 -8.99 -9.97 -5.23
CA VAL A 179 -9.72 -8.83 -4.67
C VAL A 179 -9.32 -8.71 -3.21
N ARG A 180 -8.61 -7.63 -2.88
CA ARG A 180 -8.23 -7.29 -1.51
C ARG A 180 -9.16 -6.22 -0.98
N ARG A 181 -9.69 -6.46 0.22
CA ARG A 181 -10.40 -5.44 1.01
C ARG A 181 -9.36 -4.64 1.78
N THR A 182 -9.17 -3.37 1.43
CA THR A 182 -8.23 -2.48 2.11
C THR A 182 -9.00 -1.52 3.02
N THR A 183 -8.53 -1.34 4.25
CA THR A 183 -9.07 -0.37 5.21
C THR A 183 -8.03 0.71 5.48
N ARG A 184 -8.43 2.00 5.43
CA ARG A 184 -7.56 3.06 5.94
C ARG A 184 -7.42 2.91 7.45
N TYR A 185 -6.21 3.13 7.94
CA TYR A 185 -5.93 3.28 9.37
C TYR A 185 -6.77 4.45 9.91
N ARG A 186 -7.63 4.19 10.90
CA ARG A 186 -8.54 5.18 11.52
C ARG A 186 -7.89 5.90 12.72
N GLY A 187 -6.58 6.10 12.70
CA GLY A 187 -5.88 6.88 13.72
C GLY A 187 -5.50 8.28 13.21
N SER A 188 -5.56 9.27 14.09
CA SER A 188 -5.05 10.62 13.86
C SER A 188 -3.52 10.72 13.96
N ALA A 189 -2.88 9.68 14.50
CA ALA A 189 -1.43 9.55 14.59
C ALA A 189 -0.88 8.68 13.45
N ALA A 190 0.40 8.85 13.13
CA ALA A 190 1.11 7.92 12.26
C ALA A 190 1.06 6.51 12.89
N PRO A 191 0.83 5.44 12.09
CA PRO A 191 0.84 4.08 12.61
C PRO A 191 2.16 3.80 13.32
N SER A 192 2.07 3.29 14.54
CA SER A 192 3.21 2.81 15.32
C SER A 192 3.43 1.31 15.08
N SER A 193 4.56 0.77 15.51
CA SER A 193 4.81 -0.68 15.47
C SER A 193 3.81 -1.48 16.30
N ALA A 194 3.11 -0.86 17.26
CA ALA A 194 2.04 -1.50 18.02
C ALA A 194 0.72 -1.61 17.21
N ASP A 195 0.56 -0.81 16.16
CA ASP A 195 -0.59 -0.86 15.24
C ASP A 195 -0.42 -1.91 14.13
N ALA A 196 0.80 -2.42 13.94
CA ALA A 196 1.08 -3.56 13.07
C ALA A 196 0.47 -4.83 13.69
N GLY A 197 -0.76 -5.12 13.26
CA GLY A 197 -1.68 -5.98 13.98
C GLY A 197 -1.24 -7.44 14.22
N GLN A 198 -1.43 -7.86 15.47
CA GLN A 198 -1.96 -9.20 15.76
C GLN A 198 -3.47 -9.16 15.47
N LYS A 199 -4.01 -10.16 14.76
CA LYS A 199 -5.48 -10.32 14.73
C LYS A 199 -5.91 -10.75 16.14
N SER A 200 -6.90 -10.08 16.73
CA SER A 200 -7.48 -10.47 18.02
C SER A 200 -8.22 -11.81 17.97
N SER A 201 -8.47 -12.34 16.77
CA SER A 201 -9.10 -13.64 16.55
C SER A 201 -8.50 -14.35 15.34
N ALA A 202 -8.28 -15.66 15.49
CA ALA A 202 -7.85 -16.53 14.40
C ALA A 202 -8.97 -16.65 13.34
N PRO A 203 -8.63 -16.80 12.05
CA PRO A 203 -9.61 -17.19 11.04
C PRO A 203 -10.35 -18.48 11.43
N PRO A 204 -11.63 -18.66 11.07
CA PRO A 204 -12.41 -19.85 11.46
C PRO A 204 -11.87 -21.18 10.91
N TYR A 205 -10.96 -21.14 9.94
CA TYR A 205 -10.28 -22.30 9.33
C TYR A 205 -8.81 -22.45 9.78
N ALA A 206 -8.38 -21.69 10.78
CA ALA A 206 -7.04 -21.73 11.32
C ALA A 206 -6.77 -23.05 12.08
N PRO A 207 -5.67 -23.77 11.79
CA PRO A 207 -5.21 -24.85 12.65
C PRO A 207 -4.89 -24.34 14.07
N ALA A 208 -5.23 -25.14 15.08
CA ALA A 208 -4.99 -24.79 16.48
C ALA A 208 -3.48 -24.70 16.78
N GLY A 209 -3.08 -23.71 17.58
CA GLY A 209 -1.68 -23.53 18.03
C GLY A 209 -0.80 -22.66 17.12
N TYR A 210 -1.34 -22.10 16.04
CA TYR A 210 -0.60 -21.20 15.14
C TYR A 210 -0.87 -19.72 15.44
N GLU A 211 0.18 -18.89 15.39
CA GLU A 211 0.08 -17.44 15.48
C GLU A 211 -0.16 -16.82 14.09
N TRP A 212 -1.13 -15.90 14.01
CA TRP A 212 -1.55 -15.28 12.75
C TRP A 212 -1.05 -13.85 12.66
N LEU A 213 0.05 -13.66 11.94
CA LEU A 213 0.58 -12.34 11.63
C LEU A 213 -0.28 -11.67 10.55
N LYS A 214 -0.62 -10.39 10.73
CA LYS A 214 -1.22 -9.58 9.68
C LYS A 214 -0.13 -9.32 8.64
N THR A 215 -0.13 -10.07 7.54
CA THR A 215 0.78 -9.81 6.43
C THR A 215 0.37 -8.52 5.74
N THR A 216 1.04 -7.43 6.15
CA THR A 216 1.19 -6.14 5.46
C THR A 216 -0.09 -5.37 5.17
N ASP A 217 -0.44 -4.45 6.08
CA ASP A 217 -0.96 -3.16 5.58
C ASP A 217 0.19 -2.49 4.82
N ARG A 218 0.03 -2.24 3.52
CA ARG A 218 0.99 -1.38 2.81
C ARG A 218 0.79 0.04 3.32
N VAL A 219 1.76 0.55 4.07
CA VAL A 219 1.81 1.98 4.39
C VAL A 219 2.23 2.71 3.12
N SER A 220 1.27 3.28 2.40
CA SER A 220 1.58 4.25 1.35
C SER A 220 1.85 5.59 2.01
N ASN A 221 3.12 6.03 2.04
CA ASN A 221 3.46 7.39 2.44
C ASN A 221 2.89 8.35 1.40
N ARG A 222 1.90 9.16 1.78
CA ARG A 222 1.51 10.34 0.99
C ARG A 222 2.41 11.48 1.44
N GLU A 223 3.15 12.08 0.51
CA GLU A 223 3.90 13.29 0.80
C GLU A 223 2.96 14.33 1.44
N PRO A 224 3.38 14.96 2.56
CA PRO A 224 2.60 16.03 3.17
C PRO A 224 2.65 17.24 2.24
N GLY A 225 1.62 17.41 1.41
CA GLY A 225 1.43 18.65 0.65
C GLY A 225 1.01 18.54 -0.80
N GLN A 226 0.34 17.48 -1.25
CA GLN A 226 -0.31 17.50 -2.57
C GLN A 226 -1.73 18.08 -2.45
N PRO A 227 -1.97 19.37 -2.77
CA PRO A 227 -3.30 19.97 -2.68
C PRO A 227 -4.24 19.29 -3.68
N THR A 228 -5.27 18.63 -3.16
CA THR A 228 -6.46 18.23 -3.93
C THR A 228 -7.28 19.48 -4.21
N GLY A 229 -6.90 20.23 -5.24
CA GLY A 229 -7.57 21.47 -5.59
C GLY A 229 -7.27 21.87 -7.03
N ARG A 230 -7.89 21.17 -7.99
CA ARG A 230 -8.02 21.69 -9.36
C ARG A 230 -8.99 22.88 -9.32
N ALA A 231 -8.50 24.03 -8.91
CA ALA A 231 -9.18 25.30 -9.13
C ALA A 231 -9.30 25.50 -10.65
N LYS A 232 -10.53 25.45 -11.17
CA LYS A 232 -10.83 25.94 -12.52
C LYS A 232 -10.57 27.45 -12.53
N LYS A 233 -9.36 27.86 -12.94
CA LYS A 233 -9.14 29.22 -13.41
C LYS A 233 -9.46 29.27 -14.90
N ASN A 234 -10.56 29.94 -15.22
CA ASN A 234 -10.87 30.42 -16.56
C ASN A 234 -9.84 31.49 -16.94
N GLY A 235 -9.15 31.33 -18.08
CA GLY A 235 -8.23 32.33 -18.64
C GLY A 235 -7.46 31.77 -19.85
N PRO A 236 -7.21 32.57 -20.90
CA PRO A 236 -7.22 32.12 -22.28
C PRO A 236 -5.96 31.40 -22.72
N ALA A 237 -6.12 30.54 -23.74
CA ALA A 237 -5.04 29.80 -24.38
C ALA A 237 -3.94 30.71 -24.94
N PRO A 238 -2.67 30.28 -24.81
CA PRO A 238 -1.71 30.55 -25.87
C PRO A 238 -0.92 29.31 -26.28
N GLY A 239 -0.67 29.22 -27.58
CA GLY A 239 0.65 28.88 -28.08
C GLY A 239 1.00 27.40 -28.24
N ARG A 240 0.88 26.92 -29.48
CA ARG A 240 1.75 25.87 -30.01
C ARG A 240 3.22 26.18 -29.71
N SER A 241 3.97 25.20 -29.21
CA SER A 241 5.41 25.11 -29.47
C SER A 241 5.87 23.66 -29.48
N SER A 242 6.32 23.27 -30.66
CA SER A 242 7.02 22.06 -31.08
C SER A 242 8.50 22.03 -30.65
N TRP A 243 9.07 20.81 -30.64
CA TRP A 243 10.50 20.43 -30.58
C TRP A 243 11.15 20.55 -29.18
N THR A 244 12.05 19.67 -28.70
CA THR A 244 13.00 18.72 -29.32
C THR A 244 13.31 17.54 -28.39
N ARG A 245 13.59 16.39 -29.00
CA ARG A 245 14.17 15.18 -28.41
C ARG A 245 15.66 15.38 -28.11
N THR A 246 16.04 15.42 -26.83
CA THR A 246 17.45 15.40 -26.42
C THR A 246 17.93 13.95 -26.36
N LYS A 247 18.85 13.58 -27.26
CA LYS A 247 19.66 12.37 -27.16
C LYS A 247 20.70 12.58 -26.06
N SER A 248 20.73 11.71 -25.05
CA SER A 248 21.91 11.51 -24.20
C SER A 248 22.47 10.12 -24.44
N SER A 249 23.79 10.11 -24.60
CA SER A 249 24.72 9.06 -25.04
C SER A 249 24.65 7.70 -24.34
N PRO A 250 25.24 6.67 -24.97
CA PRO A 250 25.14 5.27 -24.55
C PRO A 250 26.01 5.00 -23.32
N HIS A 251 25.42 4.30 -22.35
CA HIS A 251 26.13 3.75 -21.21
C HIS A 251 26.95 2.53 -21.69
N GLU A 252 28.27 2.63 -21.58
CA GLU A 252 29.22 1.53 -21.77
C GLU A 252 28.83 0.32 -20.89
N PRO A 253 28.88 -0.92 -21.43
CA PRO A 253 28.78 -2.12 -20.62
C PRO A 253 30.10 -2.40 -19.88
N PRO A 254 30.06 -2.94 -18.65
CA PRO A 254 31.25 -3.26 -17.88
C PRO A 254 32.06 -4.38 -18.56
N GLN A 255 33.34 -4.12 -18.77
CA GLN A 255 34.30 -5.09 -19.27
C GLN A 255 34.38 -6.31 -18.34
N ARG A 256 34.05 -7.49 -18.88
CA ARG A 256 34.28 -8.78 -18.24
C ARG A 256 35.79 -9.06 -18.19
N ARG A 257 36.36 -9.12 -16.99
CA ARG A 257 37.70 -9.67 -16.77
C ARG A 257 37.65 -11.18 -16.99
N HIS A 258 38.46 -11.67 -17.92
CA HIS A 258 38.73 -13.09 -18.12
C HIS A 258 39.49 -13.65 -16.91
N PRO A 259 39.03 -14.73 -16.25
CA PRO A 259 39.89 -15.53 -15.40
C PRO A 259 40.83 -16.37 -16.27
N GLY A 260 42.13 -16.31 -15.97
CA GLY A 260 43.18 -17.07 -16.65
C GLY A 260 43.07 -18.59 -16.43
N PRO A 261 43.90 -19.37 -17.15
CA PRO A 261 43.84 -20.82 -17.14
C PRO A 261 44.30 -21.37 -15.77
N ILE A 262 43.43 -22.16 -15.15
CA ILE A 262 43.77 -22.97 -13.96
C ILE A 262 44.46 -24.24 -14.46
N ASP A 263 45.74 -24.35 -14.13
CA ASP A 263 46.59 -25.50 -14.37
C ASP A 263 46.19 -26.64 -13.41
N GLN A 264 45.34 -27.56 -13.88
CA GLN A 264 45.01 -28.80 -13.16
C GLN A 264 46.00 -29.89 -13.54
N ARG A 265 47.11 -29.94 -12.81
CA ARG A 265 47.92 -31.16 -12.68
C ARG A 265 47.78 -31.70 -11.26
N GLN A 266 47.48 -32.99 -11.19
CA GLN A 266 47.80 -33.99 -10.16
C GLN A 266 46.58 -34.74 -9.61
N GLY A 267 46.60 -36.06 -9.77
CA GLY A 267 45.62 -36.98 -9.18
C GLY A 267 45.35 -38.25 -9.98
N LEU A 268 46.35 -38.87 -10.63
CA LEU A 268 46.23 -40.23 -11.15
C LEU A 268 46.50 -41.22 -10.01
N GLU A 269 45.44 -41.63 -9.32
CA GLU A 269 45.50 -42.77 -8.41
C GLU A 269 45.70 -44.06 -9.22
N ARG A 270 46.73 -44.82 -8.84
CA ARG A 270 47.03 -46.13 -9.42
C ARG A 270 46.03 -47.18 -8.89
N PRO A 271 45.53 -48.10 -9.74
CA PRO A 271 44.77 -49.24 -9.26
C PRO A 271 45.66 -50.25 -8.52
N PRO A 272 45.12 -50.97 -7.52
CA PRO A 272 45.86 -51.98 -6.76
C PRO A 272 46.18 -53.24 -7.58
N PRO A 273 47.26 -53.97 -7.25
CA PRO A 273 47.64 -55.18 -7.96
C PRO A 273 46.69 -56.35 -7.67
N LEU A 274 46.35 -57.10 -8.71
CA LEU A 274 45.58 -58.33 -8.65
C LEU A 274 46.35 -59.42 -7.89
N ARG A 275 45.68 -60.07 -6.93
CA ARG A 275 46.21 -61.25 -6.24
C ARG A 275 46.12 -62.47 -7.17
N PRO A 276 47.13 -63.36 -7.17
CA PRO A 276 47.03 -64.64 -7.87
C PRO A 276 46.02 -65.55 -7.16
N LEU A 277 45.19 -66.21 -7.95
CA LEU A 277 44.33 -67.31 -7.54
C LEU A 277 45.20 -68.56 -7.36
N SER A 278 45.16 -69.13 -6.16
CA SER A 278 45.58 -70.50 -5.86
C SER A 278 44.41 -71.45 -5.99
#